data_AF-A0A0M8UGL2-F1
#
_entry.id   AF-A0A0M8UGL2-F1
#
_cell.length_a   1.000
_cell.length_b   1.000
_cell.length_c   1.000
_cell.angle_alpha   90.00
_cell.angle_beta   90.00
_cell.angle_gamma   90.00
#
_symmetry.space_group_name_H-M   'P 1'
#
loop_
_entity.id
_entity.type
_entity.pdbx_description
1 polymer ?
#
loop_
_entity_poly.entity_id
_entity_poly.type
_entity_poly.pdbx_seq_one_letter_code
_entity_poly.pdbx_strand_id
1 'polypeptide(L)'
;VPEPTASKLVSDGGSVLLDETALWPEKKFVITNIIVSQKFLKEHPDVVEAVLRGTVKTNDWIHANQDKAKASANAALKALNGKELEGAVIDPAWPSIAITDDPLASTLKTQSDWAVKAKLIEQPDLAGIYDLTLLNKVLKAAGKPEVSDAGLGAK
;
A
#
# COMPACT_ATOMS: atom_id res chain seq x y z
N VAL A 1 8.82 6.25 12.33
CA VAL A 1 9.49 5.80 11.08
C VAL A 1 8.76 4.59 10.54
N PRO A 2 8.74 4.33 9.22
CA PRO A 2 8.08 3.15 8.67
C PRO A 2 8.86 1.86 8.96
N GLU A 3 8.22 0.72 8.75
CA GLU A 3 8.91 -0.56 8.71
C GLU A 3 9.83 -0.70 7.49
N PRO A 4 10.90 -1.52 7.56
CA PRO A 4 11.35 -2.30 8.72
C PRO A 4 12.18 -1.49 9.73
N THR A 5 12.32 -0.17 9.53
CA THR A 5 13.17 0.69 10.37
C THR A 5 12.64 0.81 11.80
N ALA A 6 11.32 0.84 12.00
CA ALA A 6 10.73 0.85 13.34
C ALA A 6 11.10 -0.42 14.13
N SER A 7 10.89 -1.60 13.54
CA SER A 7 11.28 -2.87 14.16
C SER A 7 12.78 -2.94 14.46
N LYS A 8 13.62 -2.43 13.56
CA LYS A 8 15.07 -2.34 13.79
C LYS A 8 15.43 -1.45 14.98
N LEU A 9 14.81 -0.27 15.11
CA LEU A 9 15.08 0.61 16.25
C LEU A 9 14.68 -0.04 17.57
N VAL A 10 13.58 -0.79 17.60
CA VAL A 10 13.16 -1.56 18.78
C VAL A 10 14.14 -2.69 19.08
N SER A 11 14.62 -3.43 18.06
CA SER A 11 15.63 -4.48 18.28
C SER A 11 16.95 -3.91 18.83
N ASP A 12 17.26 -2.66 18.49
CA ASP A 12 18.45 -1.95 18.97
C ASP A 12 18.24 -1.29 20.37
N GLY A 13 17.11 -1.56 21.04
CA GLY A 13 16.81 -1.10 22.40
C GLY A 13 15.94 0.16 22.48
N GLY A 14 15.40 0.64 21.35
CA GLY A 14 14.44 1.74 21.29
C GLY A 14 13.06 1.36 21.82
N SER A 15 12.17 2.35 21.94
CA SER A 15 10.78 2.16 22.38
C SER A 15 9.81 2.88 21.44
N VAL A 16 8.64 2.27 21.21
CA VAL A 16 7.57 2.87 20.41
C VAL A 16 6.91 3.98 21.22
N LEU A 17 6.95 5.22 20.72
CA LEU A 17 6.29 6.37 21.34
C LEU A 17 4.84 6.53 20.88
N LEU A 18 4.59 6.23 19.60
CA LEU A 18 3.29 6.33 18.96
C LEU A 18 3.22 5.31 17.83
N ASP A 19 2.16 4.53 17.81
CA ASP A 19 1.74 3.74 16.66
C ASP A 19 0.81 4.61 15.81
N GLU A 20 1.23 4.93 14.58
CA GLU A 20 0.48 5.76 13.63
C GLU A 20 -0.93 5.21 13.41
N THR A 21 -1.13 3.88 13.44
CA THR A 21 -2.45 3.26 13.22
C THR A 21 -3.48 3.73 14.25
N ALA A 22 -3.06 4.15 15.45
CA ALA A 22 -3.94 4.67 16.48
C ALA A 22 -4.56 6.04 16.13
N LEU A 23 -4.01 6.74 15.14
CA LEU A 23 -4.52 8.03 14.65
C LEU A 23 -5.59 7.89 13.57
N TRP A 24 -5.78 6.68 13.03
CA TRP A 24 -6.60 6.44 11.85
C TRP A 24 -7.89 5.67 12.20
N PRO A 25 -9.04 6.04 11.62
CA PRO A 25 -10.24 5.20 11.66
C PRO A 25 -9.92 3.79 11.18
N GLU A 26 -10.51 2.79 11.83
CA GLU A 26 -10.28 1.36 11.53
C GLU A 26 -8.82 0.90 11.61
N LYS A 27 -7.92 1.74 12.14
CA LYS A 27 -6.47 1.51 12.22
C LYS A 27 -5.80 1.31 10.85
N LYS A 28 -6.34 1.92 9.78
CA LYS A 28 -5.86 1.74 8.40
C LYS A 28 -5.56 3.06 7.72
N PHE A 29 -4.45 3.09 6.99
CA PHE A 29 -4.07 4.22 6.14
C PHE A 29 -3.18 3.76 4.99
N VAL A 30 -3.27 4.46 3.86
CA VAL A 30 -2.46 4.14 2.70
C VAL A 30 -1.01 4.57 2.91
N ILE A 31 -0.08 3.67 2.60
CA ILE A 31 1.36 3.99 2.53
C ILE A 31 1.95 3.73 1.15
N THR A 32 1.27 2.93 0.32
CA THR A 32 1.72 2.54 -1.02
C THR A 32 0.53 2.53 -1.97
N ASN A 33 0.67 3.20 -3.12
CA ASN A 33 -0.28 3.14 -4.22
C ASN A 33 0.41 2.55 -5.46
N ILE A 34 -0.36 1.89 -6.32
CA ILE A 34 0.06 1.59 -7.69
C ILE A 34 -0.32 2.77 -8.56
N ILE A 35 0.66 3.34 -9.26
CA ILE A 35 0.47 4.52 -10.10
C ILE A 35 0.92 4.17 -11.52
N VAL A 36 0.13 4.58 -12.51
CA VAL A 36 0.44 4.42 -13.93
C VAL A 36 0.36 5.77 -14.63
N SER A 37 1.21 6.00 -15.62
CA SER A 37 1.07 7.19 -16.45
C SER A 37 -0.24 7.14 -17.25
N GLN A 38 -0.93 8.28 -17.35
CA GLN A 38 -2.18 8.38 -18.11
C GLN A 38 -2.00 7.99 -19.59
N LYS A 39 -0.86 8.35 -20.19
CA LYS A 39 -0.52 7.96 -21.57
C LYS A 39 -0.48 6.44 -21.71
N PHE A 40 0.26 5.75 -20.83
CA PHE A 40 0.37 4.30 -20.88
C PHE A 40 -0.96 3.60 -20.62
N LEU A 41 -1.76 4.11 -19.67
CA LEU A 41 -3.10 3.58 -19.42
C LEU A 41 -4.01 3.69 -20.65
N LYS A 42 -3.95 4.82 -21.37
CA LYS A 42 -4.72 5.03 -22.60
C LYS A 42 -4.26 4.12 -23.75
N GLU A 43 -2.95 3.94 -23.90
CA GLU A 43 -2.36 3.17 -25.00
C GLU A 43 -2.39 1.65 -24.74
N HIS A 44 -2.32 1.23 -23.47
CA HIS A 44 -2.17 -0.17 -23.05
C HIS A 44 -3.08 -0.55 -21.86
N PRO A 45 -4.41 -0.32 -21.94
CA PRO A 45 -5.32 -0.63 -20.83
C PRO A 45 -5.37 -2.14 -20.51
N ASP A 46 -5.15 -3.00 -21.50
CA ASP A 46 -5.06 -4.44 -21.36
C ASP A 46 -3.86 -4.86 -20.48
N VAL A 47 -2.72 -4.20 -20.65
CA VAL A 47 -1.52 -4.44 -19.85
C VAL A 47 -1.72 -3.95 -18.41
N VAL A 48 -2.32 -2.77 -18.22
CA VAL A 48 -2.62 -2.25 -16.88
C VAL A 48 -3.58 -3.19 -16.14
N GLU A 49 -4.64 -3.65 -16.81
CA GLU A 49 -5.57 -4.63 -16.23
C GLU A 49 -4.85 -5.96 -15.88
N ALA A 50 -3.90 -6.40 -16.73
CA ALA A 50 -3.10 -7.60 -16.45
C ALA A 50 -2.21 -7.44 -15.22
N VAL A 51 -1.58 -6.28 -15.04
CA VAL A 51 -0.81 -5.96 -13.83
C VAL A 51 -1.72 -5.96 -12.60
N LEU A 52 -2.87 -5.28 -12.64
CA LEU A 52 -3.82 -5.24 -11.52
C LEU A 52 -4.35 -6.62 -11.16
N ARG A 53 -4.67 -7.46 -12.15
CA ARG A 53 -5.05 -8.86 -11.93
C ARG A 53 -3.92 -9.67 -11.31
N GLY A 54 -2.68 -9.41 -11.70
CA GLY A 54 -1.50 -9.97 -11.05
C GLY A 54 -1.43 -9.58 -9.58
N THR A 55 -1.55 -8.29 -9.28
CA THR A 55 -1.54 -7.75 -7.91
C THR A 55 -2.63 -8.39 -7.04
N VAL A 56 -3.90 -8.41 -7.49
CA VAL A 56 -5.00 -9.01 -6.71
C VAL A 56 -4.72 -10.48 -6.38
N LYS A 57 -4.27 -11.26 -7.36
CA LYS A 57 -3.90 -12.68 -7.15
C LYS A 57 -2.70 -12.83 -6.20
N THR A 58 -1.71 -11.95 -6.30
CA THR A 58 -0.55 -11.96 -5.42
C THR A 58 -0.94 -11.58 -4.00
N ASN A 59 -1.82 -10.60 -3.81
CA ASN A 59 -2.36 -10.23 -2.51
C ASN A 59 -3.10 -11.41 -1.86
N ASP A 60 -3.95 -12.11 -2.61
CA ASP A 60 -4.61 -13.34 -2.16
C ASP A 60 -3.60 -14.43 -1.77
N TRP A 61 -2.58 -14.62 -2.59
CA TRP A 61 -1.52 -15.58 -2.31
C TRP A 61 -0.73 -15.22 -1.04
N ILE A 62 -0.41 -13.95 -0.84
CA ILE A 62 0.27 -13.44 0.36
C ILE A 62 -0.59 -13.75 1.59
N HIS A 63 -1.88 -13.44 1.57
CA HIS A 63 -2.80 -13.75 2.67
C HIS A 63 -2.86 -15.25 2.98
N ALA A 64 -2.89 -16.10 1.95
CA ALA A 64 -2.91 -17.55 2.12
C ALA A 64 -1.54 -18.16 2.51
N ASN A 65 -0.43 -17.44 2.34
CA ASN A 65 0.93 -17.98 2.46
C ASN A 65 1.89 -17.03 3.18
N GLN A 66 1.48 -16.45 4.32
CA GLN A 66 2.23 -15.43 5.05
C GLN A 66 3.72 -15.74 5.25
N ASP A 67 4.06 -16.94 5.73
CA ASP A 67 5.47 -17.32 5.97
C ASP A 67 6.28 -17.40 4.66
N LYS A 68 5.69 -17.95 3.60
CA LYS A 68 6.35 -18.03 2.28
C LYS A 68 6.50 -16.65 1.66
N ALA A 69 5.49 -15.78 1.82
CA ALA A 69 5.53 -14.40 1.35
C ALA A 69 6.62 -13.60 2.07
N LYS A 70 6.70 -13.71 3.40
CA LYS A 70 7.77 -13.10 4.21
C LYS A 70 9.15 -13.59 3.77
N ALA A 71 9.33 -14.90 3.62
CA ALA A 71 10.59 -15.48 3.18
C ALA A 71 10.97 -15.02 1.76
N SER A 72 10.01 -15.01 0.84
CA SER A 72 10.19 -14.52 -0.54
C SER A 72 10.59 -13.05 -0.57
N ALA A 73 9.93 -12.21 0.23
CA ALA A 73 10.25 -10.79 0.34
C ALA A 73 11.67 -10.59 0.90
N ASN A 74 12.06 -11.34 1.94
CA ASN A 74 13.40 -11.21 2.52
C ASN A 74 14.51 -11.66 1.56
N ALA A 75 14.27 -12.74 0.82
CA ALA A 75 15.18 -13.20 -0.23
C ALA A 75 15.33 -12.17 -1.36
N ALA A 76 14.23 -11.50 -1.75
CA ALA A 76 14.28 -10.41 -2.71
C ALA A 76 15.08 -9.21 -2.19
N LEU A 77 14.93 -8.85 -0.91
CA LEU A 77 15.75 -7.81 -0.27
C LEU A 77 17.24 -8.16 -0.28
N LYS A 78 17.61 -9.43 -0.07
CA LYS A 78 18.99 -9.89 -0.23
C LYS A 78 19.53 -9.65 -1.63
N ALA A 79 18.74 -10.01 -2.64
CA ALA A 79 19.13 -9.88 -4.03
C ALA A 79 19.29 -8.40 -4.45
N LEU A 80 18.40 -7.53 -3.98
CA LEU A 80 18.38 -6.11 -4.33
C LEU A 80 19.38 -5.27 -3.52
N ASN A 81 19.52 -5.57 -2.22
CA ASN A 81 20.27 -4.73 -1.27
C ASN A 81 21.53 -5.42 -0.71
N GLY A 82 21.80 -6.65 -1.13
CA GLY A 82 22.96 -7.46 -0.71
C GLY A 82 22.82 -8.14 0.65
N LYS A 83 21.76 -7.87 1.42
CA LYS A 83 21.52 -8.44 2.76
C LYS A 83 20.04 -8.69 3.03
N GLU A 84 19.77 -9.78 3.74
CA GLU A 84 18.46 -10.06 4.33
C GLU A 84 18.26 -9.19 5.58
N LEU A 85 17.00 -8.96 5.94
CA LEU A 85 16.63 -8.51 7.27
C LEU A 85 16.80 -9.67 8.25
N GLU A 86 17.38 -9.38 9.41
CA GLU A 86 17.46 -10.33 10.52
C GLU A 86 16.05 -10.70 11.01
N GLY A 87 15.89 -11.92 11.53
CA GLY A 87 14.60 -12.42 12.06
C GLY A 87 13.98 -11.45 13.08
N ALA A 88 14.81 -10.94 14.00
CA ALA A 88 14.40 -9.97 15.01
C ALA A 88 13.82 -8.66 14.45
N VAL A 89 14.06 -8.35 13.17
CA VAL A 89 13.51 -7.18 12.48
C VAL A 89 12.31 -7.55 11.62
N ILE A 90 12.43 -8.57 10.77
CA ILE A 90 11.35 -8.89 9.81
C ILE A 90 10.14 -9.55 10.47
N ASP A 91 10.34 -10.34 11.53
CA ASP A 91 9.25 -11.03 12.22
C ASP A 91 8.24 -10.08 12.87
N PRO A 92 8.65 -9.01 13.60
CA PRO A 92 7.70 -8.00 14.07
C PRO A 92 7.23 -7.03 12.97
N ALA A 93 8.07 -6.74 11.96
CA ALA A 93 7.68 -5.83 10.88
C ALA A 93 6.56 -6.40 10.01
N TRP A 94 6.63 -7.67 9.64
CA TRP A 94 5.68 -8.31 8.71
C TRP A 94 4.20 -8.17 9.11
N PRO A 95 3.77 -8.54 10.33
CA PRO A 95 2.35 -8.43 10.72
C PRO A 95 1.84 -6.99 10.86
N SER A 96 2.72 -5.98 10.94
CA SER A 96 2.30 -4.58 10.98
C SER A 96 1.93 -4.03 9.59
N ILE A 97 2.26 -4.76 8.51
CA ILE A 97 1.95 -4.37 7.13
C ILE A 97 0.65 -5.06 6.70
N ALA A 98 -0.40 -4.26 6.49
CA ALA A 98 -1.63 -4.73 5.91
C ALA A 98 -1.55 -4.68 4.37
N ILE A 99 -1.66 -5.84 3.72
CA ILE A 99 -1.79 -5.93 2.27
C ILE A 99 -3.27 -5.89 1.90
N THR A 100 -3.63 -5.06 0.91
CA THR A 100 -5.02 -4.85 0.52
C THR A 100 -5.14 -4.47 -0.96
N ASP A 101 -6.28 -4.82 -1.55
CA ASP A 101 -6.65 -4.37 -2.90
C ASP A 101 -7.26 -2.94 -2.87
N ASP A 102 -7.74 -2.48 -1.71
CA ASP A 102 -8.31 -1.14 -1.51
C ASP A 102 -7.22 -0.07 -1.38
N PRO A 103 -7.19 0.98 -2.22
CA PRO A 103 -6.23 2.07 -2.10
C PRO A 103 -6.47 2.98 -0.88
N LEU A 104 -7.55 2.78 -0.12
CA LEU A 104 -7.94 3.58 1.04
C LEU A 104 -8.00 5.07 0.71
N ALA A 105 -8.69 5.43 -0.37
CA ALA A 105 -8.64 6.76 -0.98
C ALA A 105 -8.97 7.91 -0.02
N SER A 106 -9.86 7.71 0.95
CA SER A 106 -10.20 8.70 1.99
C SER A 106 -8.98 9.08 2.86
N THR A 107 -8.04 8.15 3.04
CA THR A 107 -6.85 8.36 3.85
C THR A 107 -5.83 9.23 3.14
N LEU A 108 -5.73 9.14 1.80
CA LEU A 108 -4.92 10.07 0.99
C LEU A 108 -5.40 11.51 1.15
N LYS A 109 -6.71 11.75 1.09
CA LYS A 109 -7.27 13.09 1.32
C LYS A 109 -6.88 13.63 2.69
N THR A 110 -7.02 12.81 3.72
CA THR A 110 -6.67 13.19 5.10
C THR A 110 -5.17 13.49 5.23
N GLN A 111 -4.31 12.68 4.62
CA GLN A 111 -2.85 12.93 4.58
C GLN A 111 -2.53 14.26 3.88
N SER A 112 -3.21 14.56 2.77
CA SER A 112 -3.06 15.83 2.07
C SER A 112 -3.48 17.02 2.94
N ASP A 113 -4.64 16.93 3.59
CA ASP A 113 -5.13 17.96 4.52
C ASP A 113 -4.15 18.18 5.69
N TRP A 114 -3.55 17.11 6.22
CA TRP A 114 -2.52 17.20 7.26
C TRP A 114 -1.22 17.84 6.75
N ALA A 115 -0.78 17.52 5.54
CA ALA A 115 0.40 18.12 4.92
C ALA A 115 0.22 19.62 4.67
N VAL A 116 -0.99 20.06 4.27
CA VAL A 116 -1.36 21.48 4.17
C VAL A 116 -1.32 22.15 5.55
N LYS A 117 -1.93 21.53 6.58
CA LYS A 117 -1.91 22.04 7.95
C LYS A 117 -0.49 22.17 8.51
N ALA A 118 0.39 21.22 8.17
CA ALA A 118 1.80 21.23 8.51
C ALA A 118 2.64 22.18 7.64
N LYS A 119 2.05 22.83 6.63
CA LYS A 119 2.70 23.75 5.69
C LYS A 119 3.79 23.09 4.84
N LEU A 120 3.65 21.80 4.55
CA LEU A 120 4.57 21.05 3.70
C LEU A 120 4.22 21.19 2.21
N ILE A 121 2.94 21.41 1.92
CA ILE A 121 2.41 21.60 0.56
C ILE A 121 1.33 22.70 0.57
N GLU A 122 1.07 23.28 -0.60
CA GLU A 122 -0.16 24.04 -0.85
C GLU A 122 -1.33 23.07 -1.08
N GLN A 123 -2.57 23.57 -1.01
CA GLN A 123 -3.76 22.76 -1.23
C GLN A 123 -3.78 22.19 -2.66
N PRO A 124 -3.64 20.86 -2.85
CA PRO A 124 -3.70 20.28 -4.19
C PRO A 124 -5.16 20.08 -4.62
N ASP A 125 -5.37 20.07 -5.93
CA ASP A 125 -6.57 19.49 -6.52
C ASP A 125 -6.39 17.97 -6.60
N LEU A 126 -7.22 17.24 -5.87
CA LEU A 126 -7.21 15.77 -5.81
C LEU A 126 -8.31 15.15 -6.69
N ALA A 127 -9.12 15.96 -7.38
CA ALA A 127 -10.16 15.44 -8.25
C ALA A 127 -9.53 14.64 -9.40
N GLY A 128 -9.98 13.40 -9.58
CA GLY A 128 -9.47 12.53 -10.63
C GLY A 128 -8.13 11.87 -10.34
N ILE A 129 -7.62 11.92 -9.11
CA ILE A 129 -6.36 11.28 -8.74
C ILE A 129 -6.44 9.75 -8.75
N TYR A 130 -7.65 9.18 -8.61
CA TYR A 130 -7.90 7.75 -8.70
C TYR A 130 -8.68 7.39 -9.97
N ASP A 131 -8.18 6.41 -10.73
CA ASP A 131 -8.96 5.66 -11.72
C ASP A 131 -9.06 4.21 -11.27
N LEU A 132 -10.19 3.85 -10.66
CA LEU A 132 -10.43 2.50 -10.13
C LEU A 132 -11.20 1.61 -11.11
N THR A 133 -11.46 2.08 -12.33
CA THR A 133 -12.32 1.39 -13.31
C THR A 133 -11.80 -0.02 -13.60
N LEU A 134 -10.51 -0.15 -13.92
CA LEU A 134 -9.89 -1.44 -14.22
C LEU A 134 -9.73 -2.31 -12.97
N LEU A 135 -9.44 -1.73 -11.81
CA LEU A 135 -9.34 -2.47 -10.56
C LEU A 135 -10.68 -3.08 -10.17
N ASN A 136 -11.77 -2.30 -10.20
CA ASN A 136 -13.11 -2.77 -9.87
C ASN A 136 -13.62 -3.83 -10.88
N LYS A 137 -13.25 -3.69 -12.16
CA LYS A 137 -13.48 -4.77 -13.16
C LYS A 137 -12.79 -6.08 -12.75
N VAL A 138 -11.51 -6.01 -12.35
CA VAL A 138 -10.74 -7.18 -11.89
C VAL A 138 -11.33 -7.77 -10.61
N LEU A 139 -11.66 -6.96 -9.62
CA LEU A 139 -12.25 -7.41 -8.35
C LEU A 139 -13.59 -8.11 -8.57
N LYS A 140 -14.48 -7.50 -9.37
CA LYS A 140 -15.76 -8.10 -9.73
C LYS A 140 -15.59 -9.44 -10.44
N ALA A 141 -14.66 -9.55 -11.38
CA ALA A 141 -14.35 -10.81 -12.05
C ALA A 141 -13.79 -11.88 -11.10
N ALA A 142 -13.12 -11.47 -10.01
CA ALA A 142 -12.63 -12.34 -8.95
C ALA A 142 -13.68 -12.61 -7.84
N GLY A 143 -14.92 -12.10 -7.96
CA GLY A 143 -15.97 -12.26 -6.95
C GLY A 143 -15.73 -11.44 -5.67
N LYS A 144 -14.86 -10.43 -5.73
CA LYS A 144 -14.55 -9.52 -4.62
C LYS A 144 -15.41 -8.25 -4.70
N PRO A 145 -15.66 -7.57 -3.56
CA PRO A 145 -16.33 -6.28 -3.57
C PRO A 145 -15.51 -5.23 -4.32
N GLU A 146 -16.21 -4.30 -4.97
CA GLU A 146 -15.60 -3.11 -5.55
C GLU A 146 -15.15 -2.15 -4.45
N VAL A 147 -14.10 -1.38 -4.75
CA VAL A 147 -13.51 -0.39 -3.84
C VAL A 147 -13.93 1.03 -4.23
N SER A 148 -13.94 1.93 -3.25
CA SER A 148 -14.36 3.32 -3.42
C SER A 148 -13.16 4.24 -3.61
N ASP A 149 -13.29 5.20 -4.52
CA ASP A 149 -12.35 6.32 -4.66
C ASP A 149 -12.61 7.46 -3.64
N ALA A 150 -13.58 7.28 -2.73
CA ALA A 150 -13.99 8.27 -1.73
C ALA A 150 -14.34 9.66 -2.32
N GLY A 151 -14.82 9.71 -3.57
CA GLY A 151 -15.16 10.95 -4.27
C GLY A 151 -13.96 11.63 -4.93
N LEU A 152 -12.78 10.99 -4.94
CA LEU A 152 -11.56 11.48 -5.58
C LEU A 152 -11.35 10.91 -6.99
N GLY A 153 -12.31 10.12 -7.48
CA GLY A 153 -12.24 9.43 -8.76
C GLY A 153 -12.25 10.36 -9.98
N ALA A 154 -11.76 9.85 -11.10
CA ALA A 154 -11.90 10.49 -12.40
C ALA A 154 -13.39 10.59 -12.79
N LYS A 155 -13.80 11.76 -13.27
CA LYS A 155 -15.16 12.01 -13.77
C LYS A 155 -15.24 11.82 -15.28
#